data_AF-A0A7C1R8H8-F1
#
_entry.id   AF-A0A7C1R8H8-F1
#
_cell.length_a   1.000
_cell.length_b   1.000
_cell.length_c   1.000
_cell.angle_alpha   90.00
_cell.angle_beta   90.00
_cell.angle_gamma   90.00
#
_symmetry.space_group_name_H-M   'P 1'
#
loop_
_entity.id
_entity.type
_entity.pdbx_description
1 polymer ?
#
loop_
_entity_poly.entity_id
_entity_poly.type
_entity_poly.pdbx_seq_one_letter_code
_entity_poly.pdbx_strand_id
1 'polypeptide(L)'
;MEGRYAELLRTKCGREGYQKLGELNNVKLHDFIGKYVEHCSPASIFVRTDSAEDAQYIRDKAIENGEEKKLALQGHTVHFDGYYDQARDKDKTRLLLPSNVDLGSSINSMDR
;
A
#
# COMPACT_ATOMS: atom_id res chain seq x y z
N MET A 1 -19.85 5.52 -8.25
CA MET A 1 -19.49 5.01 -6.91
C MET A 1 -20.41 5.68 -5.90
N GLU A 2 -20.96 4.90 -4.99
CA GLU A 2 -21.83 5.35 -3.90
C GLU A 2 -21.14 4.98 -2.58
N GLY A 3 -21.43 5.71 -1.49
CA GLY A 3 -20.79 5.48 -0.19
C GLY A 3 -20.41 6.78 0.50
N ARG A 4 -20.06 6.69 1.79
CA ARG A 4 -19.79 7.85 2.64
C ARG A 4 -18.64 8.71 2.12
N TYR A 5 -17.66 8.08 1.49
CA TYR A 5 -16.41 8.71 1.07
C TYR A 5 -16.29 8.91 -0.45
N ALA A 6 -17.38 8.78 -1.21
CA ALA A 6 -17.33 8.86 -2.68
C ALA A 6 -16.66 10.16 -3.16
N GLU A 7 -16.99 11.31 -2.55
CA GLU A 7 -16.38 12.59 -2.91
C GLU A 7 -14.89 12.65 -2.58
N LEU A 8 -14.52 12.21 -1.37
CA LEU A 8 -13.13 12.17 -0.93
C LEU A 8 -12.27 11.33 -1.89
N LEU A 9 -12.77 10.15 -2.26
CA LEU A 9 -12.09 9.27 -3.22
C LEU A 9 -12.05 9.87 -4.62
N ARG A 10 -13.10 10.56 -5.06
CA ARG A 10 -13.11 11.26 -6.35
C ARG A 10 -12.02 12.33 -6.43
N THR A 11 -11.86 13.12 -5.37
CA THR A 11 -10.82 14.16 -5.31
C THR A 11 -9.41 13.55 -5.24
N LYS A 12 -9.21 12.51 -4.43
CA LYS A 12 -7.88 11.95 -4.16
C LYS A 12 -7.36 10.98 -5.22
N CYS A 13 -8.24 10.19 -5.85
CA CYS A 13 -7.85 9.18 -6.85
C CYS A 13 -7.72 9.74 -8.28
N GLY A 14 -8.20 10.97 -8.53
CA GLY A 14 -8.41 11.45 -9.90
C GLY A 14 -9.42 10.60 -10.67
N ARG A 15 -9.60 10.92 -11.96
CA ARG A 15 -10.62 10.29 -12.81
C ARG A 15 -10.39 8.79 -13.00
N GLU A 16 -9.19 8.39 -13.40
CA GLU A 16 -8.87 6.99 -13.72
C GLU A 16 -8.95 6.09 -12.49
N GLY A 17 -8.34 6.50 -11.38
CA GLY A 17 -8.38 5.72 -10.14
C GLY A 17 -9.80 5.59 -9.58
N TYR A 18 -10.60 6.67 -9.66
CA TYR A 18 -12.00 6.63 -9.24
C TYR A 18 -12.84 5.69 -10.10
N GLN A 19 -12.59 5.65 -11.41
CA GLN A 19 -13.26 4.72 -12.32
C GLN A 19 -12.87 3.27 -12.02
N LYS A 20 -11.57 2.96 -11.89
CA LYS A 20 -11.07 1.63 -11.54
C LYS A 20 -11.72 1.09 -10.26
N LEU A 21 -11.84 1.93 -9.22
CA LEU A 21 -12.54 1.56 -7.99
C LEU A 21 -14.04 1.38 -8.23
N GLY A 22 -14.66 2.24 -9.03
CA GLY A 22 -16.09 2.18 -9.35
C GLY A 22 -16.51 0.88 -10.04
N GLU A 23 -15.67 0.36 -10.94
CA GLU A 23 -15.91 -0.90 -11.67
C GLU A 23 -16.05 -2.13 -10.76
N LEU A 24 -15.47 -2.08 -9.56
CA LEU A 24 -15.58 -3.16 -8.57
C LEU A 24 -16.98 -3.25 -7.95
N ASN A 25 -17.82 -2.21 -8.06
CA ASN A 25 -19.19 -2.16 -7.54
C ASN A 25 -19.32 -2.63 -6.07
N ASN A 26 -18.34 -2.30 -5.23
CA ASN A 26 -18.25 -2.78 -3.85
C ASN A 26 -18.17 -1.63 -2.84
N VAL A 27 -19.34 -1.18 -2.36
CA VAL A 27 -19.46 -0.07 -1.41
C VAL A 27 -18.69 -0.31 -0.11
N LYS A 28 -18.64 -1.55 0.38
CA LYS A 28 -17.87 -1.88 1.60
C LYS A 28 -16.38 -1.64 1.41
N LEU A 29 -15.84 -1.98 0.24
CA LEU A 29 -14.45 -1.69 -0.11
C LEU A 29 -14.22 -0.18 -0.25
N HIS A 30 -15.12 0.53 -0.91
CA HIS A 30 -15.03 1.99 -1.06
C HIS A 30 -15.01 2.70 0.30
N ASP A 31 -15.91 2.31 1.21
CA ASP A 31 -15.95 2.86 2.56
C ASP A 31 -14.71 2.49 3.39
N PHE A 32 -14.18 1.27 3.21
CA PHE A 32 -12.93 0.85 3.85
C PHE A 32 -11.75 1.72 3.40
N ILE A 33 -11.56 1.90 2.08
CA ILE A 33 -10.50 2.76 1.55
C ILE A 33 -10.69 4.19 2.04
N GLY A 34 -11.92 4.72 1.92
CA GLY A 34 -12.27 6.08 2.36
C GLY A 34 -11.90 6.36 3.81
N LYS A 35 -12.20 5.42 4.72
CA LYS A 35 -11.81 5.52 6.14
C LYS A 35 -10.30 5.74 6.32
N TYR A 36 -9.46 5.00 5.59
CA TYR A 36 -8.00 5.15 5.72
C TYR A 36 -7.46 6.35 4.95
N VAL A 37 -8.12 6.78 3.88
CA VAL A 37 -7.77 8.04 3.19
C VAL A 37 -8.04 9.23 4.09
N GLU A 38 -9.17 9.24 4.81
CA GLU A 38 -9.46 10.26 5.83
C GLU A 38 -8.42 10.22 6.96
N HIS A 39 -8.09 9.04 7.47
CA HIS A 39 -7.15 8.88 8.58
C HIS A 39 -5.70 9.25 8.22
N CYS A 40 -5.19 8.79 7.08
CA CYS A 40 -3.81 9.00 6.65
C CYS A 40 -3.60 10.33 5.91
N SER A 41 -4.68 10.94 5.40
CA SER A 41 -4.69 12.19 4.64
C SER A 41 -3.60 12.28 3.55
N PRO A 42 -3.50 11.30 2.63
CA PRO A 42 -2.47 11.31 1.60
C PRO A 42 -2.68 12.47 0.62
N ALA A 43 -1.62 12.94 -0.04
CA ALA A 43 -1.73 13.98 -1.07
C ALA A 43 -2.63 13.53 -2.23
N SER A 44 -2.38 12.32 -2.75
CA SER A 44 -3.12 11.68 -3.85
C SER A 44 -3.15 10.17 -3.67
N ILE A 45 -3.99 9.48 -4.44
CA ILE A 45 -4.12 8.02 -4.46
C ILE A 45 -3.92 7.54 -5.89
N PHE A 46 -3.08 6.51 -6.05
CA PHE A 46 -2.94 5.76 -7.29
C PHE A 46 -3.59 4.38 -7.13
N VAL A 47 -4.46 4.00 -8.08
CA VAL A 47 -5.13 2.70 -8.07
C VAL A 47 -4.49 1.83 -9.14
N ARG A 48 -3.68 0.87 -8.71
CA ARG A 48 -2.93 -0.05 -9.56
C ARG A 48 -3.78 -1.27 -9.95
N THR A 49 -3.77 -1.60 -11.23
CA THR A 49 -4.29 -2.83 -11.84
C THR A 49 -3.13 -3.76 -12.22
N ASP A 50 -3.41 -4.91 -12.81
CA ASP A 50 -2.38 -5.81 -13.36
C ASP A 50 -1.83 -5.41 -14.74
N SER A 51 -2.16 -4.20 -15.23
CA SER A 51 -1.66 -3.73 -16.53
C SER A 51 -0.15 -3.45 -16.51
N ALA A 52 0.48 -3.59 -17.69
CA ALA A 52 1.90 -3.32 -17.86
C ALA A 52 2.21 -1.82 -17.67
N GLU A 53 1.27 -0.95 -18.02
CA GLU A 53 1.34 0.50 -17.88
C GLU A 53 1.38 0.93 -16.41
N ASP A 54 0.52 0.35 -15.56
CA ASP A 54 0.53 0.65 -14.13
C ASP A 54 1.84 0.18 -13.47
N ALA A 55 2.36 -0.97 -13.89
CA ALA A 55 3.65 -1.46 -13.43
C ALA A 55 4.80 -0.55 -13.89
N GLN A 56 4.74 -0.03 -15.12
CA GLN A 56 5.74 0.90 -15.64
C GLN A 56 5.68 2.25 -14.94
N TYR A 57 4.49 2.78 -14.66
CA TYR A 57 4.29 3.99 -13.88
C TYR A 57 5.00 3.92 -12.52
N ILE A 58 4.85 2.80 -11.79
CA ILE A 58 5.51 2.61 -10.49
C ILE A 58 7.04 2.59 -10.63
N ARG A 59 7.57 1.86 -11.62
CA ARG A 59 9.02 1.82 -11.89
C ARG A 59 9.58 3.21 -12.21
N ASP A 60 8.90 3.96 -13.06
CA ASP A 60 9.32 5.31 -13.43
C ASP A 60 9.25 6.27 -12.24
N LYS A 61 8.21 6.13 -11.39
CA LYS A 61 8.09 6.92 -10.15
C LYS A 61 9.17 6.63 -9.13
N ALA A 62 9.57 5.37 -8.93
CA ALA A 62 10.68 5.03 -8.04
C ALA A 62 11.98 5.71 -8.48
N ILE A 63 12.22 5.80 -9.78
CA ILE A 63 13.40 6.50 -10.34
C ILE A 63 13.26 8.01 -10.23
N GLU A 64 12.08 8.58 -10.54
CA GLU A 64 11.79 10.02 -10.43
C GLU A 64 11.94 10.52 -8.98
N ASN A 65 11.49 9.73 -8.01
CA ASN A 65 11.60 10.04 -6.59
C ASN A 65 13.02 9.84 -6.04
N GLY A 66 13.92 9.22 -6.80
CA GLY A 66 15.28 8.88 -6.37
C GLY A 66 15.36 7.71 -5.40
N GLU A 67 14.29 6.94 -5.24
CA GLU A 67 14.28 5.67 -4.50
C GLU A 67 15.17 4.66 -5.24
N GLU A 68 15.06 4.59 -6.57
CA GLU A 68 15.85 3.68 -7.40
C GLU A 68 16.76 4.41 -8.39
N LYS A 69 17.90 3.78 -8.72
CA LYS A 69 18.82 4.26 -9.76
C LYS A 69 18.98 3.25 -10.88
N LYS A 70 18.92 3.71 -12.14
CA LYS A 70 19.18 2.87 -13.32
C LYS A 70 20.60 2.31 -13.33
N LEU A 71 20.73 1.05 -13.71
CA LEU A 71 21.99 0.38 -13.98
C LEU A 71 22.30 0.37 -15.49
N ALA A 72 23.50 -0.10 -15.85
CA ALA A 72 23.93 -0.18 -17.26
C ALA A 72 23.09 -1.16 -18.09
N LEU A 73 22.54 -2.20 -17.45
CA LEU A 73 21.66 -3.15 -18.10
C LEU A 73 20.23 -2.59 -18.16
N GLN A 74 19.65 -2.59 -19.36
CA GLN A 74 18.32 -2.05 -19.60
C GLN A 74 17.28 -2.75 -18.73
N GLY A 75 16.44 -1.97 -18.05
CA GLY A 75 15.36 -2.47 -17.19
C GLY A 75 15.81 -2.82 -15.77
N HIS A 76 17.11 -2.76 -15.46
CA HIS A 76 17.63 -3.03 -14.13
C HIS A 76 17.88 -1.74 -13.34
N THR A 77 17.56 -1.80 -12.06
CA THR A 77 17.75 -0.71 -11.09
C THR A 77 18.42 -1.22 -9.83
N VAL A 78 18.87 -0.30 -8.98
CA VAL A 78 19.37 -0.57 -7.64
C VAL A 78 18.70 0.37 -6.64
N HIS A 79 18.36 -0.17 -5.47
CA HIS A 79 17.91 0.54 -4.28
C HIS A 79 18.86 0.20 -3.13
N PHE A 80 19.11 1.16 -2.25
CA PHE A 80 19.84 0.93 -1.01
C PHE A 80 18.93 1.31 0.15
N ASP A 81 18.50 0.33 0.93
CA ASP A 81 17.67 0.57 2.11
C ASP A 81 18.40 1.43 3.16
N GLY A 82 17.61 2.04 4.05
CA GLY A 82 18.15 2.76 5.19
C GLY A 82 19.01 1.85 6.07
N TYR A 83 20.07 2.40 6.68
CA TYR A 83 21.00 1.65 7.54
C TYR A 83 20.30 0.85 8.66
N TYR A 84 19.16 1.35 9.16
CA TYR A 84 18.39 0.71 10.23
C TYR A 84 17.27 -0.22 9.73
N ASP A 85 17.14 -0.43 8.41
CA ASP A 85 16.03 -1.19 7.79
C ASP A 85 16.53 -2.23 6.78
N GLN A 86 17.62 -2.94 7.13
CA GLN A 86 18.29 -3.89 6.21
C GLN A 86 17.74 -5.32 6.28
N ALA A 87 16.87 -5.61 7.24
CA ALA A 87 16.34 -6.95 7.46
C ALA A 87 15.01 -6.89 8.19
N ARG A 88 14.25 -7.99 8.11
CA ARG A 88 13.00 -8.16 8.84
C ARG A 88 13.20 -7.98 10.36
N ASP A 89 12.46 -7.03 10.93
CA ASP A 89 12.40 -6.83 12.39
C ASP A 89 11.51 -7.90 13.06
N LYS A 90 12.16 -8.96 13.58
CA LYS A 90 11.48 -10.06 14.28
C LYS A 90 10.85 -9.61 15.59
N ASP A 91 11.44 -8.63 16.27
CA ASP A 91 11.01 -8.20 17.60
C ASP A 91 9.74 -7.35 17.53
N LYS A 92 9.54 -6.66 16.40
CA LYS A 92 8.32 -5.89 16.10
C LYS A 92 7.28 -6.68 15.30
N THR A 93 7.64 -7.82 14.70
CA THR A 93 6.67 -8.72 14.07
C THR A 93 5.94 -9.56 15.13
N ARG A 94 4.64 -9.34 15.33
CA ARG A 94 3.85 -10.03 16.37
C ARG A 94 2.60 -10.71 15.82
N LEU A 95 2.24 -11.85 16.40
CA LEU A 95 0.94 -12.48 16.20
C LEU A 95 -0.06 -11.95 17.24
N LEU A 96 -1.19 -11.42 16.78
CA LEU A 96 -2.29 -11.03 17.66
C LEU A 96 -3.17 -12.25 17.95
N LEU A 97 -3.14 -12.74 19.19
CA LEU A 97 -3.84 -13.94 19.63
C LEU A 97 -4.96 -13.61 20.62
N PRO A 98 -6.02 -14.44 20.71
CA PRO A 98 -6.90 -14.42 21.87
C PRO A 98 -6.10 -14.71 23.15
N SER A 99 -6.49 -14.08 24.27
CA SER A 99 -5.76 -14.18 25.55
C SER A 99 -5.67 -15.59 26.13
N ASN A 100 -6.47 -16.53 25.63
CA ASN A 100 -6.46 -17.93 26.03
C ASN A 100 -5.64 -18.86 25.11
N VAL A 101 -4.93 -18.31 24.12
CA VAL A 101 -4.10 -19.06 23.18
C VAL A 101 -2.62 -18.76 23.41
N ASP A 102 -1.85 -19.78 23.75
CA ASP A 102 -0.39 -19.71 23.88
C ASP A 102 0.27 -20.63 22.85
N LEU A 103 1.10 -20.05 21.98
CA LEU A 103 1.86 -20.77 20.94
C LEU A 103 3.30 -21.07 21.37
N GLY A 104 3.64 -20.81 22.63
CA GLY A 104 4.94 -21.05 23.22
C GLY A 104 5.92 -19.87 23.06
N SER A 105 6.94 -19.88 23.93
CA SER A 105 7.92 -18.78 24.08
C SER A 105 8.75 -18.45 22.84
N SER A 106 8.82 -19.34 21.84
CA SER A 106 9.52 -19.10 20.58
C SER A 106 8.73 -18.23 19.60
N ILE A 107 7.45 -17.97 19.87
CA ILE A 107 6.55 -17.20 19.01
C ILE A 107 6.31 -15.83 19.66
N ASN A 108 6.65 -14.76 18.95
CA ASN A 108 6.39 -13.40 19.39
C ASN A 108 4.89 -13.07 19.18
N SER A 109 4.09 -13.18 20.24
CA SER A 109 2.65 -12.90 20.22
C SER A 109 2.23 -11.87 21.27
N MET A 110 1.07 -11.25 21.06
CA MET A 110 0.40 -10.40 22.04
C MET A 110 -1.11 -10.52 21.90
N ASP A 111 -1.87 -10.01 22.87
CA ASP A 111 -3.33 -10.05 22.83
C ASP A 111 -3.88 -9.17 21.69
N ARG A 112 -4.97 -9.64 21.06
CA ARG A 112 -5.70 -8.91 20.00
C ARG A 112 -6.53 -7.74 20.54
#